data_AF-A0A225UN84-F1
#
_entry.id   AF-A0A225UN84-F1
#
_cell.length_a   1.000
_cell.length_b   1.000
_cell.length_c   1.000
_cell.angle_alpha   90.00
_cell.angle_beta   90.00
_cell.angle_gamma   90.00
#
_symmetry.space_group_name_H-M   'P 1'
#
loop_
_entity.id
_entity.type
_entity.pdbx_description
1 polymer ?
#
loop_
_entity_poly.entity_id
_entity_poly.type
_entity_poly.pdbx_seq_one_letter_code
_entity_poly.pdbx_strand_id
1 'polypeptide(L)'
;NEARIESLAYHIQLHNVPQFLQTDHEWNKNYPTIQRIFSPDYPESPVLRQAIMTQHAVIYTHGPNKSKYGAISSPMEFFKLIHDGRRQDKTVLFTYAITKNGWYFSETGAAFFKDMLSKHMLHSGAAFSVLYAGEFHVDNYLFDEPKLIINNDSGTYAPPKEDLPQLKALMENNFPGIAVEALDREDEGMQRARKEILDSWA
;
A
#
# COMPACT_ATOMS: atom_id res chain seq x y z
N ASN A 1 -8.90 14.80 22.38
CA ASN A 1 -8.34 15.26 21.08
C ASN A 1 -6.97 14.60 20.87
N GLU A 2 -6.90 13.27 20.99
CA GLU A 2 -5.67 12.47 20.90
C GLU A 2 -5.67 11.53 19.68
N ALA A 3 -6.86 11.21 19.14
CA ALA A 3 -7.03 10.40 17.93
C ALA A 3 -6.53 11.06 16.62
N ARG A 4 -5.89 12.23 16.71
CA ARG A 4 -5.45 13.02 15.54
C ARG A 4 -4.02 12.68 15.08
N ILE A 5 -3.26 11.83 15.81
CA ILE A 5 -1.78 11.80 15.66
C ILE A 5 -1.16 10.45 15.29
N GLU A 6 -1.83 9.30 15.39
CA GLU A 6 -1.15 8.03 15.05
C GLU A 6 -1.63 7.48 13.70
N SER A 7 -1.05 8.01 12.61
CA SER A 7 -1.06 7.30 11.33
C SER A 7 0.15 6.37 11.31
N LEU A 8 -0.10 5.07 11.40
CA LEU A 8 0.96 4.06 11.39
C LEU A 8 1.41 3.76 9.95
N ALA A 9 2.70 3.49 9.81
CA ALA A 9 3.28 2.91 8.61
C ALA A 9 3.72 1.48 8.93
N TYR A 10 3.48 0.58 8.00
CA TYR A 10 3.73 -0.84 8.16
C TYR A 10 4.74 -1.32 7.13
N HIS A 11 5.65 -2.18 7.58
CA HIS A 11 6.54 -2.96 6.73
C HIS A 11 6.40 -4.42 7.14
N ILE A 12 5.87 -5.24 6.24
CA ILE A 12 5.71 -6.68 6.43
C ILE A 12 6.64 -7.39 5.48
N GLN A 13 7.50 -8.27 6.01
CA GLN A 13 8.29 -9.16 5.18
C GLN A 13 7.42 -10.31 4.69
N LEU A 14 7.30 -10.46 3.36
CA LEU A 14 6.54 -11.53 2.73
C LEU A 14 7.48 -12.67 2.32
N HIS A 15 7.01 -13.90 2.49
CA HIS A 15 7.64 -15.12 2.03
C HIS A 15 7.27 -15.43 0.58
N ASN A 16 8.17 -16.15 -0.11
CA ASN A 16 7.99 -16.69 -1.46
C ASN A 16 7.65 -15.65 -2.55
N VAL A 17 7.93 -14.37 -2.32
CA VAL A 17 7.62 -13.30 -3.28
C VAL A 17 8.09 -13.63 -4.71
N PRO A 18 9.33 -14.08 -4.96
CA PRO A 18 9.78 -14.38 -6.33
C PRO A 18 9.06 -15.56 -6.99
N GLN A 19 8.31 -16.38 -6.27
CA GLN A 19 7.53 -17.48 -6.85
C GLN A 19 6.23 -16.96 -7.47
N PHE A 20 5.65 -15.90 -6.89
CA PHE A 20 4.38 -15.33 -7.31
C PHE A 20 4.56 -14.08 -8.17
N LEU A 21 5.42 -13.16 -7.75
CA LEU A 21 5.69 -11.89 -8.43
C LEU A 21 7.12 -11.92 -8.97
N GLN A 22 7.26 -12.24 -10.26
CA GLN A 22 8.55 -12.43 -10.94
C GLN A 22 9.02 -11.19 -11.72
N THR A 23 8.09 -10.30 -12.04
CA THR A 23 8.31 -9.16 -12.93
C THR A 23 8.32 -7.88 -12.12
N ASP A 24 9.30 -7.03 -12.40
CA ASP A 24 9.32 -5.65 -11.92
C ASP A 24 8.46 -4.76 -12.84
N HIS A 25 7.61 -3.93 -12.24
CA HIS A 25 6.81 -2.93 -12.94
C HIS A 25 7.43 -1.55 -12.76
N GLU A 26 7.89 -0.96 -13.87
CA GLU A 26 8.47 0.39 -13.87
C GLU A 26 7.44 1.46 -13.52
N TRP A 27 7.93 2.61 -13.06
CA TRP A 27 7.11 3.80 -12.88
C TRP A 27 6.41 4.21 -14.19
N ASN A 28 5.24 4.84 -14.03
CA ASN A 28 4.36 5.18 -15.14
C ASN A 28 4.87 6.39 -15.94
N LYS A 29 5.29 6.13 -17.17
CA LYS A 29 5.85 7.12 -18.10
C LYS A 29 4.82 8.06 -18.73
N ASN A 30 3.52 7.91 -18.45
CA ASN A 30 2.46 8.70 -19.10
C ASN A 30 1.92 9.85 -18.24
N TYR A 31 2.40 10.01 -17.00
CA TYR A 31 1.89 11.01 -16.06
C TYR A 31 2.93 12.10 -15.78
N PRO A 32 2.65 13.37 -16.11
CA PRO A 32 3.61 14.46 -15.92
C PRO A 32 4.10 14.61 -14.48
N THR A 33 3.22 14.41 -13.49
CA THR A 33 3.58 14.48 -12.07
C THR A 33 4.61 13.42 -11.67
N ILE A 34 4.55 12.24 -12.28
CA ILE A 34 5.47 11.12 -12.02
C ILE A 34 6.76 11.33 -12.79
N GLN A 35 6.68 11.77 -14.05
CA GLN A 35 7.86 12.12 -14.84
C GLN A 35 8.71 13.19 -14.17
N ARG A 36 8.11 14.21 -13.52
CA ARG A 36 8.85 15.21 -12.74
C ARG A 36 9.69 14.63 -11.60
N ILE A 37 9.34 13.45 -11.09
CA ILE A 37 10.08 12.74 -10.05
C ILE A 37 11.15 11.83 -10.65
N PHE A 38 10.85 11.12 -11.74
CA PHE A 38 11.70 10.02 -12.23
C PHE A 38 12.43 10.28 -13.55
N SER A 39 11.90 11.13 -14.43
CA SER A 39 12.47 11.33 -15.76
C SER A 39 13.69 12.24 -15.69
N PRO A 40 14.81 11.87 -16.36
CA PRO A 40 15.98 12.72 -16.48
C PRO A 40 15.71 14.02 -17.28
N ASP A 41 14.58 14.10 -17.99
CA ASP A 41 14.18 15.29 -18.75
C ASP A 41 13.85 16.49 -17.84
N TYR A 42 13.61 16.25 -16.55
CA TYR A 42 13.31 17.28 -15.56
C TYR A 42 14.53 17.57 -14.68
N PRO A 43 15.11 18.79 -14.74
CA PRO A 43 16.27 19.15 -13.93
C PRO A 43 16.03 19.01 -12.42
N GLU A 44 14.79 19.17 -11.96
CA GLU A 44 14.43 19.02 -10.55
C GLU A 44 14.27 17.56 -10.08
N SER A 45 14.19 16.59 -11.00
CA SER A 45 13.91 15.18 -10.68
C SER A 45 14.84 14.60 -9.61
N PRO A 46 16.18 14.74 -9.69
CA PRO A 46 17.08 14.17 -8.68
C PRO A 46 16.80 14.69 -7.27
N VAL A 47 16.48 15.99 -7.14
CA VAL A 47 16.22 16.63 -5.85
C VAL A 47 14.87 16.17 -5.29
N LEU A 48 13.82 16.15 -6.11
CA LEU A 48 12.49 15.70 -5.68
C LEU A 48 12.50 14.22 -5.31
N ARG A 49 13.17 13.38 -6.09
CA ARG A 49 13.32 11.95 -5.80
C ARG A 49 14.10 11.72 -4.51
N GLN A 50 15.18 12.46 -4.28
CA GLN A 50 15.95 12.38 -3.03
C GLN A 50 15.13 12.81 -1.81
N ALA A 51 14.24 13.80 -1.96
CA ALA A 51 13.33 14.20 -0.89
C ALA A 51 12.38 13.04 -0.52
N ILE A 52 11.81 12.34 -1.50
CA ILE A 52 10.94 11.17 -1.25
C ILE A 52 11.74 10.01 -0.61
N MET A 53 12.96 9.76 -1.08
CA MET A 53 13.84 8.75 -0.48
C MET A 53 14.14 9.06 1.00
N THR A 54 14.36 10.34 1.31
CA THR A 54 14.56 10.82 2.69
C THR A 54 13.30 10.62 3.53
N GLN A 55 12.13 10.94 2.98
CA GLN A 55 10.84 10.72 3.64
C GLN A 55 10.60 9.23 3.92
N HIS A 56 10.84 8.35 2.94
CA HIS A 56 10.78 6.90 3.12
C HIS A 56 11.69 6.45 4.27
N ALA A 57 12.95 6.90 4.26
CA ALA A 57 13.89 6.57 5.31
C ALA A 57 13.37 7.04 6.68
N VAL A 58 12.87 8.27 6.82
CA VAL A 58 12.35 8.76 8.12
C VAL A 58 11.19 7.91 8.65
N ILE A 59 10.31 7.42 7.77
CA ILE A 59 9.14 6.62 8.18
C ILE A 59 9.53 5.18 8.51
N TYR A 60 10.38 4.57 7.69
CA TYR A 60 10.73 3.15 7.79
C TYR A 60 12.07 2.89 8.48
N THR A 61 12.73 3.94 8.99
CA THR A 61 13.92 3.76 9.84
C THR A 61 13.50 3.16 11.17
N HIS A 62 13.99 1.95 11.36
CA HIS A 62 13.87 1.16 12.56
C HIS A 62 14.54 1.83 13.76
N GLY A 63 13.82 2.00 14.86
CA GLY A 63 14.34 2.62 16.08
C GLY A 63 13.77 1.98 17.35
N PRO A 64 14.56 1.89 18.44
CA PRO A 64 14.18 1.12 19.64
C PRO A 64 12.92 1.64 20.34
N ASN A 65 12.61 2.94 20.19
CA ASN A 65 11.45 3.58 20.85
C ASN A 65 10.30 3.92 19.88
N LYS A 66 10.47 3.68 18.58
CA LYS A 66 9.52 4.11 17.53
C LYS A 66 8.99 2.96 16.69
N SER A 67 9.60 1.78 16.80
CA SER A 67 9.23 0.60 16.01
C SER A 67 8.79 -0.53 16.92
N LYS A 68 7.65 -1.14 16.61
CA LYS A 68 7.23 -2.41 17.20
C LYS A 68 7.56 -3.52 16.21
N TYR A 69 8.18 -4.59 16.71
CA TYR A 69 8.49 -5.77 15.92
C TYR A 69 7.63 -6.93 16.40
N GLY A 70 7.30 -7.82 15.47
CA GLY A 70 6.53 -9.02 15.77
C GLY A 70 6.49 -9.94 14.56
N ALA A 71 5.96 -11.14 14.79
CA ALA A 71 5.58 -12.06 13.74
C ALA A 71 4.05 -12.07 13.64
N ILE A 72 3.54 -12.32 12.44
CA ILE A 72 2.11 -12.53 12.20
C ILE A 72 1.93 -14.03 11.96
N SER A 73 1.21 -14.70 12.86
CA SER A 73 1.01 -16.15 12.83
C SER A 73 -0.33 -16.56 12.23
N SER A 74 -1.26 -15.62 12.04
CA SER A 74 -2.58 -15.89 11.45
C SER A 74 -3.15 -14.68 10.71
N PRO A 75 -4.12 -14.87 9.79
CA PRO A 75 -4.84 -13.77 9.16
C PRO A 75 -5.50 -12.81 10.18
N MET A 76 -6.03 -13.35 11.27
CA MET A 76 -6.67 -12.57 12.32
C MET A 76 -5.68 -11.63 13.04
N GLU A 77 -4.42 -12.05 13.21
CA GLU A 77 -3.38 -11.16 13.74
C GLU A 77 -3.01 -10.05 12.76
N PHE A 78 -3.00 -10.33 11.45
CA PHE A 78 -2.82 -9.29 10.43
C PHE A 78 -3.94 -8.24 10.51
N PHE A 79 -5.20 -8.66 10.54
CA PHE A 79 -6.33 -7.72 10.63
C PHE A 79 -6.28 -6.90 11.92
N LYS A 80 -6.04 -7.53 13.07
CA LYS A 80 -5.87 -6.82 14.35
C LYS A 80 -4.71 -5.82 14.31
N LEU A 81 -3.59 -6.16 13.65
CA LEU A 81 -2.44 -5.28 13.51
C LEU A 81 -2.80 -3.98 12.79
N ILE A 82 -3.69 -4.05 11.80
CA ILE A 82 -4.17 -2.90 11.03
C ILE A 82 -5.50 -2.34 11.56
N HIS A 83 -5.83 -2.62 12.83
CA HIS A 83 -7.08 -2.20 13.49
C HIS A 83 -8.34 -2.60 12.72
N ASP A 84 -8.36 -3.81 12.17
CA ASP A 84 -9.44 -4.39 11.38
C ASP A 84 -9.84 -3.52 10.16
N GLY A 85 -8.88 -2.73 9.67
CA GLY A 85 -9.07 -1.77 8.59
C GLY A 85 -9.98 -0.61 8.97
N ARG A 86 -10.03 -0.24 10.26
CA ARG A 86 -10.91 0.81 10.78
C ARG A 86 -10.16 1.85 11.59
N ARG A 87 -10.68 3.08 11.52
CA ARG A 87 -10.32 4.18 12.42
C ARG A 87 -11.60 4.93 12.79
N GLN A 88 -11.80 5.23 14.07
CA GLN A 88 -13.04 5.88 14.54
C GLN A 88 -14.31 5.17 14.01
N ASP A 89 -14.30 3.83 14.05
CA ASP A 89 -15.37 2.95 13.56
C ASP A 89 -15.72 3.07 12.07
N LYS A 90 -14.92 3.79 11.28
CA LYS A 90 -15.05 3.92 9.83
C LYS A 90 -13.96 3.12 9.12
N THR A 91 -14.31 2.50 8.00
CA THR A 91 -13.35 1.83 7.12
C THR A 91 -12.29 2.82 6.63
N VAL A 92 -11.03 2.39 6.61
CA VAL A 92 -9.93 3.15 6.00
C VAL A 92 -9.42 2.44 4.75
N LEU A 93 -8.96 3.24 3.80
CA LEU A 93 -8.24 2.78 2.63
C LEU A 93 -6.75 2.82 2.94
N PHE A 94 -5.97 1.86 2.47
CA PHE A 94 -4.51 1.82 2.58
C PHE A 94 -3.87 1.95 1.20
N THR A 95 -2.77 2.70 1.10
CA THR A 95 -1.90 2.73 -0.08
C THR A 95 -0.71 1.81 0.16
N TYR A 96 -0.30 1.00 -0.82
CA TYR A 96 0.81 0.07 -0.65
C TYR A 96 1.77 -0.03 -1.84
N ALA A 97 2.98 -0.52 -1.56
CA ALA A 97 3.96 -1.00 -2.53
C ALA A 97 4.59 -2.32 -2.03
N ILE A 98 4.72 -3.29 -2.93
CA ILE A 98 5.48 -4.53 -2.71
C ILE A 98 6.80 -4.40 -3.46
N THR A 99 7.90 -4.47 -2.73
CA THR A 99 9.25 -4.48 -3.27
C THR A 99 9.92 -5.80 -2.91
N LYS A 100 11.14 -6.03 -3.43
CA LYS A 100 11.98 -7.16 -3.00
C LYS A 100 12.26 -7.22 -1.49
N ASN A 101 12.08 -6.10 -0.78
CA ASN A 101 12.34 -6.00 0.65
C ASN A 101 11.08 -6.19 1.52
N GLY A 102 9.89 -6.28 0.90
CA GLY A 102 8.63 -6.51 1.61
C GLY A 102 7.48 -5.64 1.12
N TRP A 103 6.39 -5.73 1.88
CA TRP A 103 5.14 -5.02 1.67
C TRP A 103 5.09 -3.80 2.59
N TYR A 104 5.07 -2.62 1.97
CA TYR A 104 5.08 -1.32 2.64
C TYR A 104 3.73 -0.66 2.43
N PHE A 105 3.08 -0.21 3.50
CA PHE A 105 1.79 0.47 3.38
C PHE A 105 1.51 1.42 4.55
N SER A 106 0.53 2.30 4.33
CA SER A 106 -0.06 3.17 5.34
C SER A 106 -1.46 3.59 4.90
N GLU A 107 -2.24 4.16 5.83
CA GLU A 107 -3.58 4.67 5.50
C GLU A 107 -3.54 5.79 4.44
N THR A 108 -4.40 5.70 3.45
CA THR A 108 -4.67 6.73 2.45
C THR A 108 -5.32 7.94 3.11
N GLY A 109 -4.87 9.15 2.75
CA GLY A 109 -5.43 10.41 3.27
C GLY A 109 -5.12 10.73 4.74
N ALA A 110 -4.37 9.88 5.44
CA ALA A 110 -3.87 10.15 6.79
C ALA A 110 -3.19 11.53 6.89
N ALA A 111 -3.54 12.31 7.92
CA ALA A 111 -3.10 13.69 8.10
C ALA A 111 -1.57 13.83 8.06
N PHE A 112 -0.86 12.85 8.62
CA PHE A 112 0.60 12.78 8.61
C PHE A 112 1.21 12.69 7.20
N PHE A 113 0.48 12.10 6.23
CA PHE A 113 0.96 11.86 4.86
C PHE A 113 0.28 12.75 3.81
N LYS A 114 -0.41 13.83 4.21
CA LYS A 114 -1.13 14.71 3.27
C LYS A 114 -0.20 15.54 2.39
N ASP A 115 0.97 15.92 2.92
CA ASP A 115 1.95 16.75 2.19
C ASP A 115 2.95 15.92 1.36
N MET A 116 2.75 14.60 1.26
CA MET A 116 3.65 13.72 0.52
C MET A 116 3.31 13.64 -0.96
N LEU A 117 4.33 13.79 -1.81
CA LEU A 117 4.22 13.91 -3.27
C LEU A 117 3.52 12.71 -3.95
N SER A 118 3.73 11.49 -3.44
CA SER A 118 2.98 10.29 -3.78
C SER A 118 3.23 9.22 -2.73
N LYS A 119 2.16 8.63 -2.16
CA LYS A 119 2.28 7.55 -1.17
C LYS A 119 2.89 6.27 -1.76
N HIS A 120 2.61 5.93 -3.02
CA HIS A 120 3.26 4.78 -3.66
C HIS A 120 4.77 4.98 -3.78
N MET A 121 5.21 6.18 -4.18
CA MET A 121 6.64 6.53 -4.22
C MET A 121 7.25 6.55 -2.82
N LEU A 122 6.51 7.03 -1.82
CA LEU A 122 6.94 6.96 -0.44
C LEU A 122 7.20 5.52 0.00
N HIS A 123 6.23 4.62 -0.20
CA HIS A 123 6.32 3.23 0.22
C HIS A 123 7.41 2.45 -0.52
N SER A 124 7.68 2.79 -1.78
CA SER A 124 8.74 2.17 -2.57
C SER A 124 10.13 2.79 -2.37
N GLY A 125 10.25 3.88 -1.61
CA GLY A 125 11.50 4.65 -1.54
C GLY A 125 11.88 5.28 -2.88
N ALA A 126 10.87 5.68 -3.65
CA ALA A 126 10.96 6.16 -5.02
C ALA A 126 11.77 5.21 -5.92
N ALA A 127 11.59 3.90 -5.77
CA ALA A 127 12.21 2.92 -6.65
C ALA A 127 11.74 3.12 -8.11
N PHE A 128 12.62 2.91 -9.08
CA PHE A 128 12.24 2.98 -10.50
C PHE A 128 11.25 1.88 -10.90
N SER A 129 11.22 0.80 -10.14
CA SER A 129 10.26 -0.29 -10.30
C SER A 129 9.87 -0.89 -8.96
N VAL A 130 8.73 -1.58 -8.93
CA VAL A 130 8.23 -2.36 -7.81
C VAL A 130 7.72 -3.70 -8.31
N LEU A 131 7.60 -4.70 -7.43
CA LEU A 131 6.98 -5.98 -7.78
C LEU A 131 5.46 -5.86 -7.88
N TYR A 132 4.86 -4.98 -7.08
CA TYR A 132 3.46 -4.61 -7.21
C TYR A 132 3.15 -3.33 -6.42
N ALA A 133 2.01 -2.70 -6.69
CA ALA A 133 1.53 -1.53 -5.96
C ALA A 133 0.05 -1.30 -6.22
N GLY A 134 -0.62 -0.70 -5.24
CA GLY A 134 -2.04 -0.37 -5.36
C GLY A 134 -2.60 0.17 -4.06
N GLU A 135 -3.86 -0.14 -3.81
CA GLU A 135 -4.56 0.15 -2.57
C GLU A 135 -5.29 -1.10 -2.04
N PHE A 136 -5.65 -1.09 -0.76
CA PHE A 136 -6.49 -2.13 -0.18
C PHE A 136 -7.37 -1.59 0.96
N HIS A 137 -8.40 -2.34 1.31
CA HIS A 137 -9.19 -2.13 2.51
C HIS A 137 -9.66 -3.47 3.08
N VAL A 138 -10.24 -3.43 4.28
CA VAL A 138 -10.87 -4.60 4.91
C VAL A 138 -12.38 -4.48 4.75
N ASP A 139 -12.96 -5.47 4.08
CA ASP A 139 -14.39 -5.69 4.03
C ASP A 139 -14.79 -6.58 5.22
N ASN A 140 -15.75 -6.10 6.02
CA ASN A 140 -16.26 -6.79 7.21
C ASN A 140 -17.75 -7.18 7.07
N TYR A 141 -18.31 -7.25 5.85
CA TYR A 141 -19.75 -7.39 5.61
C TYR A 141 -20.33 -8.80 5.81
N LEU A 142 -19.54 -9.87 5.66
CA LEU A 142 -20.03 -11.25 5.79
C LEU A 142 -19.72 -11.82 7.18
N PHE A 143 -20.71 -11.79 8.08
CA PHE A 143 -20.71 -12.52 9.35
C PHE A 143 -19.51 -12.26 10.28
N ASP A 144 -18.99 -11.03 10.31
CA ASP A 144 -17.80 -10.64 11.07
C ASP A 144 -16.50 -11.36 10.65
N GLU A 145 -16.49 -12.05 9.50
CA GLU A 145 -15.25 -12.58 8.92
C GLU A 145 -14.57 -11.51 8.06
N PRO A 146 -13.39 -11.02 8.45
CA PRO A 146 -12.68 -9.98 7.72
C PRO A 146 -12.14 -10.51 6.39
N LYS A 147 -12.39 -9.77 5.31
CA LYS A 147 -11.92 -10.04 3.97
C LYS A 147 -11.01 -8.91 3.49
N LEU A 148 -9.83 -9.28 3.00
CA LEU A 148 -8.89 -8.36 2.38
C LEU A 148 -9.33 -8.08 0.93
N ILE A 149 -9.68 -6.83 0.62
CA ILE A 149 -9.92 -6.37 -0.75
C ILE A 149 -8.70 -5.57 -1.19
N ILE A 150 -7.93 -6.09 -2.14
CA ILE A 150 -6.67 -5.52 -2.62
C ILE A 150 -6.72 -5.28 -4.12
N ASN A 151 -6.08 -4.24 -4.64
CA ASN A 151 -6.13 -3.89 -6.06
C ASN A 151 -4.77 -3.46 -6.62
N ASN A 152 -4.71 -3.17 -7.92
CA ASN A 152 -3.58 -2.58 -8.64
C ASN A 152 -3.74 -1.06 -8.88
N ASP A 153 -4.55 -0.37 -8.07
CA ASP A 153 -4.80 1.08 -8.21
C ASP A 153 -3.59 1.89 -7.72
N SER A 154 -2.58 1.96 -8.58
CA SER A 154 -1.40 2.78 -8.39
C SER A 154 -1.21 3.71 -9.57
N GLY A 155 -1.39 5.01 -9.36
CA GLY A 155 -1.00 6.00 -10.36
C GLY A 155 0.49 5.94 -10.68
N THR A 156 1.33 5.57 -9.70
CA THR A 156 2.80 5.58 -9.82
C THR A 156 3.34 4.42 -10.65
N TYR A 157 2.89 3.19 -10.41
CA TYR A 157 3.45 1.99 -11.06
C TYR A 157 2.46 1.25 -11.95
N ALA A 158 1.15 1.41 -11.70
CA ALA A 158 0.09 0.83 -12.52
C ALA A 158 0.32 -0.63 -12.96
N PRO A 159 0.56 -1.59 -12.02
CA PRO A 159 0.78 -2.98 -12.40
C PRO A 159 -0.39 -3.55 -13.24
N PRO A 160 -0.10 -4.47 -14.18
CA PRO A 160 -1.10 -5.04 -15.07
C PRO A 160 -2.11 -5.89 -14.30
N LYS A 161 -3.36 -5.91 -14.78
CA LYS A 161 -4.45 -6.68 -14.17
C LYS A 161 -4.22 -8.18 -14.25
N GLU A 162 -3.44 -8.61 -15.23
CA GLU A 162 -3.07 -10.00 -15.49
C GLU A 162 -2.32 -10.63 -14.30
N ASP A 163 -1.72 -9.80 -13.44
CA ASP A 163 -0.93 -10.22 -12.28
C ASP A 163 -1.76 -10.25 -10.96
N LEU A 164 -3.04 -9.85 -10.98
CA LEU A 164 -3.93 -9.91 -9.82
C LEU A 164 -4.09 -11.33 -9.23
N PRO A 165 -4.19 -12.41 -10.04
CA PRO A 165 -4.21 -13.77 -9.50
C PRO A 165 -2.94 -14.12 -8.71
N GLN A 166 -1.77 -13.64 -9.15
CA GLN A 166 -0.48 -13.86 -8.48
C GLN A 166 -0.39 -13.06 -7.19
N LEU A 167 -0.88 -11.82 -7.19
CA LEU A 167 -1.01 -11.02 -5.97
C LEU A 167 -1.90 -11.73 -4.94
N LYS A 168 -3.06 -12.23 -5.37
CA LYS A 168 -3.97 -12.99 -4.52
C LYS A 168 -3.28 -14.21 -3.92
N ALA A 169 -2.63 -15.02 -4.75
CA ALA A 169 -1.93 -16.22 -4.32
C ALA A 169 -0.77 -15.90 -3.37
N LEU A 170 -0.06 -14.78 -3.56
CA LEU A 170 0.97 -14.32 -2.63
C LEU A 170 0.39 -14.02 -1.23
N MET A 171 -0.79 -13.38 -1.16
CA MET A 171 -1.46 -13.10 0.10
C MET A 171 -1.93 -14.39 0.78
N GLU A 172 -2.53 -15.31 0.03
CA GLU A 172 -2.97 -16.63 0.55
C GLU A 172 -1.79 -17.47 1.05
N ASN A 173 -0.63 -17.40 0.39
CA ASN A 173 0.59 -18.08 0.84
C ASN A 173 1.13 -17.50 2.16
N ASN A 174 1.07 -16.18 2.34
CA ASN A 174 1.59 -15.51 3.53
C ASN A 174 0.61 -15.52 4.71
N PHE A 175 -0.69 -15.61 4.43
CA PHE A 175 -1.75 -15.66 5.43
C PHE A 175 -2.68 -16.84 5.14
N PRO A 176 -2.28 -18.09 5.44
CA PRO A 176 -3.09 -19.26 5.16
C PRO A 176 -4.50 -19.15 5.75
N GLY A 177 -5.53 -19.32 4.92
CA GLY A 177 -6.93 -19.20 5.30
C GLY A 177 -7.48 -17.77 5.29
N ILE A 178 -6.72 -16.76 4.84
CA ILE A 178 -7.25 -15.40 4.66
C ILE A 178 -8.33 -15.40 3.57
N ALA A 179 -9.46 -14.73 3.84
CA ALA A 179 -10.38 -14.35 2.78
C ALA A 179 -9.78 -13.14 2.03
N VAL A 180 -9.44 -13.31 0.76
CA VAL A 180 -8.85 -12.24 -0.06
C VAL A 180 -9.47 -12.20 -1.45
N GLU A 181 -9.71 -10.99 -1.94
CA GLU A 181 -10.12 -10.70 -3.29
C GLU A 181 -9.22 -9.63 -3.90
N ALA A 182 -8.66 -9.95 -5.07
CA ALA A 182 -7.83 -9.04 -5.85
C ALA A 182 -8.67 -8.49 -7.00
N LEU A 183 -8.90 -7.18 -7.02
CA LEU A 183 -9.75 -6.49 -8.00
C LEU A 183 -8.93 -5.57 -8.89
N ASP A 184 -9.33 -5.47 -10.15
CA ASP A 184 -8.71 -4.52 -11.07
C ASP A 184 -9.12 -3.08 -10.73
N ARG A 185 -8.22 -2.14 -11.00
CA ARG A 185 -8.45 -0.71 -10.81
C ARG A 185 -9.63 -0.19 -11.63
N GLU A 186 -10.01 -0.84 -12.72
CA GLU A 186 -11.13 -0.43 -13.57
C GLU A 186 -12.45 -1.11 -13.15
N ASP A 187 -12.44 -1.97 -12.12
CA ASP A 187 -13.65 -2.59 -11.60
C ASP A 187 -14.60 -1.53 -10.99
N GLU A 188 -15.82 -1.46 -11.52
CA GLU A 188 -16.81 -0.45 -11.12
C GLU A 188 -17.25 -0.59 -9.66
N GLY A 189 -17.35 -1.82 -9.15
CA GLY A 189 -17.72 -2.09 -7.76
C GLY A 189 -16.63 -1.63 -6.80
N MET A 190 -15.37 -1.94 -7.13
CA MET A 190 -14.20 -1.50 -6.40
C MET A 190 -14.09 0.02 -6.37
N GLN A 191 -14.23 0.70 -7.52
CA GLN A 191 -14.18 2.17 -7.59
C GLN A 191 -15.30 2.84 -6.79
N ARG A 192 -16.51 2.24 -6.79
CA ARG A 192 -17.61 2.71 -5.95
C ARG A 192 -17.30 2.58 -4.46
N ALA A 193 -16.86 1.40 -4.02
CA ALA A 193 -16.48 1.16 -2.63
C ALA A 193 -15.34 2.09 -2.18
N ARG A 194 -14.32 2.26 -3.02
CA ARG A 194 -13.22 3.21 -2.80
C ARG A 194 -13.74 4.63 -2.59
N LYS A 195 -14.63 5.10 -3.46
CA LYS A 195 -15.24 6.43 -3.35
C LYS A 195 -16.05 6.58 -2.06
N GLU A 196 -16.87 5.59 -1.71
CA GLU A 196 -17.67 5.60 -0.48
C GLU A 196 -16.79 5.68 0.78
N ILE A 197 -15.70 4.91 0.81
CA ILE A 197 -14.71 4.98 1.90
C ILE A 197 -14.15 6.40 2.00
N LEU A 198 -13.66 6.98 0.91
CA LEU A 198 -13.06 8.32 0.91
C LEU A 198 -14.07 9.42 1.29
N ASP A 199 -15.30 9.35 0.78
CA ASP A 199 -16.37 10.30 1.09
C ASP A 199 -16.77 10.25 2.58
N SER A 200 -16.65 9.09 3.24
CA SER A 200 -16.94 8.97 4.67
C SER A 200 -15.95 9.76 5.56
N TRP A 201 -14.81 10.18 5.00
CA TRP A 201 -13.75 10.94 5.67
C TRP A 201 -13.71 12.42 5.26
N ALA A 202 -14.56 12.86 4.33
CA ALA A 202 -14.73 14.26 3.95
C ALA A 202 -15.53 15.04 5.01
#